data_AF-A0A964RWI0-F1
#
_entry.id   AF-A0A964RWI0-F1
#
_cell.length_a   1.000
_cell.length_b   1.000
_cell.length_c   1.000
_cell.angle_alpha   90.00
_cell.angle_beta   90.00
_cell.angle_gamma   90.00
#
_symmetry.space_group_name_H-M   'P 1'
#
loop_
_entity.id
_entity.type
_entity.pdbx_description
1 polymer ?
#
loop_
_entity_poly.entity_id
_entity_poly.type
_entity_poly.pdbx_seq_one_letter_code
_entity_poly.pdbx_strand_id
1 'polypeptide(L)'
;MEPIEYLKLQAKNLHKDFKTQTISYDPKLRRNVYGYDPKFFKFDLLVDDFSINEEKFTLMNAQHIIAKLCGLDKWTELSTASPAKIELSVLLYTNMDRLEVRDWDQYVLDIETSNNVKLEDEFKLKIFKEGFLQWQEDVYYEDYRLSKDDDDQIEWDREDSATSTAAVKISSLPLDEEAREKFITAANESFERVVERIELENPELIRSLWDAEKFIDEEILTPDKLPIDREYALSLVDAFMFGYVRELAVEADEQAEQFK
;
A
#
# COMPACT_ATOMS: atom_id res chain seq x y z
N MET A 1 3.69 -29.84 1.24
CA MET A 1 5.04 -29.30 1.49
C MET A 1 5.09 -28.99 2.97
N GLU A 2 6.12 -29.41 3.70
CA GLU A 2 6.24 -29.07 5.12
C GLU A 2 6.32 -27.54 5.31
N PRO A 3 5.64 -26.95 6.30
CA PRO A 3 5.61 -25.50 6.55
C PRO A 3 7.00 -24.83 6.53
N ILE A 4 7.98 -25.48 7.17
CA ILE A 4 9.36 -24.97 7.24
C ILE A 4 10.04 -25.00 5.87
N GLU A 5 9.79 -26.02 5.05
CA GLU A 5 10.35 -26.08 3.68
C GLU A 5 9.74 -25.03 2.77
N TYR A 6 8.45 -24.73 2.96
CA TYR A 6 7.80 -23.62 2.27
C TYR A 6 8.46 -22.28 2.63
N LEU A 7 8.66 -21.97 3.91
CA LEU A 7 9.31 -20.73 4.33
C LEU A 7 10.78 -20.66 3.87
N LYS A 8 11.50 -21.78 3.85
CA LYS A 8 12.86 -21.84 3.28
C LYS A 8 12.86 -21.52 1.79
N LEU A 9 11.84 -21.95 1.06
CA LEU A 9 11.69 -21.62 -0.35
C LEU A 9 11.45 -20.11 -0.53
N GLN A 10 10.62 -19.50 0.30
CA GLN A 10 10.38 -18.05 0.27
C GLN A 10 11.66 -17.25 0.53
N ALA A 11 12.45 -17.63 1.53
CA ALA A 11 13.74 -16.98 1.80
C ALA A 11 14.73 -17.11 0.62
N LYS A 12 14.73 -18.27 -0.06
CA LYS A 12 15.54 -18.47 -1.27
C LYS A 12 15.05 -17.61 -2.43
N ASN A 13 13.74 -17.42 -2.58
CA ASN A 13 13.15 -16.58 -3.61
C ASN A 13 13.46 -15.10 -3.38
N LEU A 14 13.30 -14.61 -2.14
CA LEU A 14 13.70 -13.25 -1.77
C LEU A 14 15.18 -12.98 -2.06
N HIS A 15 16.05 -13.93 -1.72
CA HIS A 15 17.47 -13.82 -2.03
C HIS A 15 17.79 -13.94 -3.53
N LYS A 16 16.93 -14.56 -4.34
CA LYS A 16 17.08 -14.54 -5.81
C LYS A 16 16.71 -13.18 -6.37
N ASP A 17 15.66 -12.55 -5.86
CA ASP A 17 15.26 -11.20 -6.25
C ASP A 17 16.35 -10.18 -5.92
N PHE A 18 16.95 -10.26 -4.72
CA PHE A 18 18.12 -9.43 -4.42
C PHE A 18 19.26 -9.59 -5.44
N LYS A 19 19.47 -10.78 -6.00
CA LYS A 19 20.55 -11.01 -6.98
C LYS A 19 20.31 -10.34 -8.34
N THR A 20 19.12 -9.82 -8.59
CA THR A 20 18.85 -9.01 -9.79
C THR A 20 19.25 -7.55 -9.61
N GLN A 21 19.80 -7.18 -8.44
CA GLN A 21 20.32 -5.86 -8.13
C GLN A 21 21.24 -5.33 -9.24
N THR A 22 20.93 -4.12 -9.69
CA THR A 22 21.74 -3.29 -10.55
C THR A 22 22.15 -2.04 -9.78
N ILE A 23 23.35 -1.53 -10.05
CA ILE A 23 23.91 -0.36 -9.37
C ILE A 23 24.12 0.73 -10.41
N SER A 24 23.57 1.91 -10.14
CA SER A 24 23.81 3.11 -10.91
C SER A 24 24.27 4.23 -9.98
N TYR A 25 25.14 5.12 -10.45
CA TYR A 25 25.56 6.27 -9.66
C TYR A 25 24.65 7.45 -9.99
N ASP A 26 24.01 8.04 -8.98
CA ASP A 26 23.23 9.28 -9.14
C ASP A 26 24.10 10.50 -8.80
N PRO A 27 24.45 11.35 -9.78
CA PRO A 27 25.27 12.55 -9.55
C PRO A 27 24.58 13.62 -8.70
N LYS A 28 23.24 13.67 -8.67
CA LYS A 28 22.47 14.64 -7.88
C LYS A 28 22.50 14.25 -6.40
N LEU A 29 22.29 12.96 -6.12
CA LEU A 29 22.31 12.42 -4.75
C LEU A 29 23.73 12.10 -4.25
N ARG A 30 24.72 12.11 -5.15
CA ARG A 30 26.13 11.76 -4.91
C ARG A 30 26.30 10.38 -4.26
N ARG A 31 25.39 9.45 -4.54
CA ARG A 31 25.39 8.08 -3.99
C ARG A 31 25.06 7.07 -5.08
N ASN A 32 25.36 5.81 -4.79
CA ASN A 32 24.85 4.69 -5.58
C ASN A 32 23.34 4.55 -5.32
N VAL A 33 22.60 4.34 -6.39
CA VAL A 33 21.19 3.97 -6.39
C VAL A 33 21.11 2.53 -6.88
N TYR A 34 20.36 1.73 -6.13
CA TYR A 34 20.13 0.33 -6.40
C TYR A 34 18.78 0.20 -7.10
N GLY A 35 18.72 -0.64 -8.13
CA GLY A 35 17.48 -1.01 -8.79
C GLY A 35 17.39 -2.51 -8.91
N TYR A 36 16.17 -3.06 -8.86
CA TYR A 36 15.92 -4.49 -8.87
C TYR A 36 14.98 -4.87 -10.01
N ASP A 37 15.06 -6.13 -10.44
CA ASP A 37 14.10 -6.77 -11.35
C ASP A 37 13.55 -8.02 -10.63
N PRO A 38 12.73 -7.83 -9.58
CA PRO A 38 12.29 -8.93 -8.72
C PRO A 38 11.14 -9.74 -9.35
N LYS A 39 11.01 -11.01 -8.99
CA LYS A 39 9.95 -11.92 -9.48
C LYS A 39 9.00 -12.43 -8.41
N PHE A 40 9.36 -12.28 -7.14
CA PHE A 40 8.61 -12.85 -6.03
C PHE A 40 8.22 -11.80 -4.98
N PHE A 41 9.05 -10.78 -4.77
CA PHE A 41 8.84 -9.77 -3.72
C PHE A 41 9.03 -8.35 -4.24
N LYS A 42 8.25 -7.42 -3.69
CA LYS A 42 8.46 -5.98 -3.82
C LYS A 42 9.69 -5.59 -3.00
N PHE A 43 10.88 -5.81 -3.58
CA PHE A 43 12.13 -5.75 -2.84
C PHE A 43 12.44 -4.35 -2.32
N ASP A 44 12.10 -3.30 -3.08
CA ASP A 44 12.31 -1.91 -2.68
C ASP A 44 11.58 -1.57 -1.38
N LEU A 45 10.32 -1.97 -1.25
CA LEU A 45 9.54 -1.82 -0.01
C LEU A 45 10.20 -2.54 1.17
N LEU A 46 10.69 -3.76 0.94
CA LEU A 46 11.40 -4.51 1.97
C LEU A 46 12.71 -3.84 2.40
N VAL A 47 13.40 -3.14 1.49
CA VAL A 47 14.64 -2.42 1.81
C VAL A 47 14.35 -1.31 2.82
N ASP A 48 13.31 -0.52 2.58
CA ASP A 48 12.95 0.59 3.43
C ASP A 48 12.44 0.11 4.80
N ASP A 49 11.47 -0.80 4.81
CA ASP A 49 10.81 -1.25 6.05
C ASP A 49 11.71 -2.06 6.97
N PHE A 50 12.63 -2.85 6.40
CA PHE A 50 13.56 -3.67 7.17
C PHE A 50 14.97 -3.07 7.28
N SER A 51 15.17 -1.85 6.76
CA SER A 51 16.47 -1.16 6.73
C SER A 51 17.58 -2.07 6.21
N ILE A 52 17.34 -2.68 5.05
CA ILE A 52 18.25 -3.67 4.47
C ILE A 52 19.55 -2.99 4.05
N ASN A 53 20.68 -3.58 4.46
CA ASN A 53 21.97 -3.22 3.89
C ASN A 53 22.14 -3.88 2.51
N GLU A 54 21.82 -3.11 1.47
CA GLU A 54 21.86 -3.52 0.06
C GLU A 54 23.26 -3.89 -0.44
N GLU A 55 24.33 -3.45 0.21
CA GLU A 55 25.71 -3.84 -0.14
C GLU A 55 26.10 -5.22 0.42
N LYS A 56 25.41 -5.68 1.48
CA LYS A 56 25.77 -6.88 2.24
C LYS A 56 24.56 -7.76 2.55
N PHE A 57 23.70 -7.93 1.56
CA PHE A 57 22.56 -8.83 1.70
C PHE A 57 22.95 -10.29 1.43
N THR A 58 22.60 -11.18 2.36
CA THR A 58 22.91 -12.61 2.28
C THR A 58 21.64 -13.45 2.41
N LEU A 59 21.72 -14.74 2.08
CA LEU A 59 20.61 -15.67 2.32
C LEU A 59 20.18 -15.72 3.79
N MET A 60 21.11 -15.53 4.73
CA MET A 60 20.78 -15.48 6.16
C MET A 60 19.94 -14.24 6.50
N ASN A 61 20.23 -13.10 5.85
CA ASN A 61 19.42 -11.88 6.01
C ASN A 61 18.02 -12.09 5.43
N ALA A 62 17.91 -12.72 4.25
CA ALA A 62 16.62 -13.07 3.67
C ALA A 62 15.82 -14.01 4.58
N GLN A 63 16.46 -15.02 5.17
CA GLN A 63 15.82 -15.89 6.16
C GLN A 63 15.33 -15.10 7.38
N HIS A 64 16.11 -14.14 7.87
CA HIS A 64 15.71 -13.30 9.00
C HIS A 64 14.51 -12.40 8.67
N ILE A 65 14.45 -11.84 7.46
CA ILE A 65 13.27 -11.07 7.01
C ILE A 65 12.04 -11.94 6.95
N ILE A 66 12.12 -13.13 6.34
CA ILE A 66 11.00 -14.07 6.30
C ILE A 66 10.56 -14.45 7.73
N ALA A 67 11.49 -14.61 8.68
CA ALA A 67 11.15 -14.87 10.07
C ALA A 67 10.33 -13.71 10.67
N LYS A 68 10.73 -12.46 10.44
CA LYS A 68 9.97 -11.29 10.90
C LYS A 68 8.57 -11.23 10.30
N LEU A 69 8.45 -11.47 8.99
CA LEU A 69 7.14 -11.56 8.31
C LEU A 69 6.27 -12.73 8.82
N CYS A 70 6.87 -13.69 9.53
CA CYS A 70 6.16 -14.79 10.17
C CYS A 70 5.86 -14.55 11.66
N GLY A 71 6.12 -13.35 12.21
CA GLY A 71 5.95 -13.10 13.65
C GLY A 71 7.03 -13.71 14.53
N LEU A 72 8.26 -13.85 14.01
CA LEU A 72 9.39 -14.40 14.73
C LEU A 72 10.55 -13.39 14.75
N ASP A 73 11.22 -13.29 15.90
CA ASP A 73 12.42 -12.45 16.00
C ASP A 73 13.54 -13.00 15.14
N LYS A 74 13.71 -14.33 15.08
CA LYS A 74 14.85 -14.98 14.41
C LYS A 74 14.45 -16.27 13.75
N TRP A 75 15.10 -16.56 12.61
CA TRP A 75 14.87 -17.80 11.85
C TRP A 75 15.06 -19.08 12.67
N THR A 76 15.99 -19.09 13.62
CA THR A 76 16.28 -20.26 14.46
C THR A 76 15.10 -20.70 15.32
N GLU A 77 14.15 -19.81 15.61
CA GLU A 77 12.96 -20.12 16.40
C GLU A 77 12.02 -21.11 15.70
N LEU A 78 12.00 -21.14 14.36
CA LEU A 78 11.20 -22.09 13.60
C LEU A 78 11.53 -23.54 13.94
N SER A 79 12.79 -23.83 14.26
CA SER A 79 13.26 -25.20 14.55
C SER A 79 12.85 -25.69 15.94
N THR A 80 12.55 -24.77 16.86
CA THR A 80 12.18 -25.08 18.25
C THR A 80 10.73 -24.71 18.58
N ALA A 81 10.00 -24.15 17.62
CA ALA A 81 8.63 -23.71 17.78
C ALA A 81 7.68 -24.90 17.93
N SER A 82 6.60 -24.69 18.70
CA SER A 82 5.49 -25.62 18.76
C SER A 82 4.82 -25.75 17.38
N PRO A 83 4.14 -26.87 17.08
CA PRO A 83 3.36 -27.00 15.84
C PRO A 83 2.34 -25.87 15.67
N ALA A 84 1.73 -25.41 16.77
CA ALA A 84 0.78 -24.30 16.75
C ALA A 84 1.45 -22.97 16.36
N LYS A 85 2.62 -22.67 16.92
CA LYS A 85 3.40 -21.47 16.55
C LYS A 85 3.86 -21.51 15.10
N ILE A 86 4.27 -22.67 14.59
CA ILE A 86 4.65 -22.84 13.17
C ILE A 86 3.43 -22.60 12.26
N GLU A 87 2.27 -23.13 12.62
CA GLU A 87 1.05 -22.91 11.84
C GLU A 87 0.62 -21.45 11.85
N LEU A 88 0.64 -20.79 13.01
CA LEU A 88 0.36 -19.36 13.13
C LEU A 88 1.35 -18.53 12.32
N SER A 89 2.64 -18.86 12.36
CA SER A 89 3.69 -18.20 11.59
C SER A 89 3.40 -18.21 10.08
N VAL A 90 2.96 -19.37 9.58
CA VAL A 90 2.57 -19.49 8.17
C VAL A 90 1.31 -18.69 7.88
N LEU A 91 0.31 -18.71 8.77
CA LEU A 91 -0.92 -17.96 8.58
C LEU A 91 -0.70 -16.45 8.54
N LEU A 92 0.15 -15.91 9.43
CA LEU A 92 0.56 -14.51 9.40
C LEU A 92 1.22 -14.17 8.07
N TYR A 93 2.18 -14.99 7.65
CA TYR A 93 2.86 -14.79 6.37
C TYR A 93 1.90 -14.88 5.16
N THR A 94 0.94 -15.80 5.17
CA THR A 94 0.06 -15.98 4.01
C THR A 94 -0.99 -14.90 3.88
N ASN A 95 -1.38 -14.27 5.01
CA ASN A 95 -2.43 -13.25 5.09
C ASN A 95 -1.85 -11.87 5.44
N MET A 96 -0.60 -11.59 5.08
CA MET A 96 0.07 -10.30 5.37
C MET A 96 -0.63 -9.11 4.71
N ASP A 97 -1.40 -9.35 3.65
CA ASP A 97 -2.28 -8.39 2.98
C ASP A 97 -3.47 -7.94 3.85
N ARG A 98 -3.81 -8.71 4.88
CA ARG A 98 -4.98 -8.51 5.75
C ARG A 98 -4.65 -8.19 7.19
N LEU A 99 -3.49 -8.64 7.66
CA LEU A 99 -3.02 -8.36 9.00
C LEU A 99 -1.49 -8.39 9.03
N GLU A 100 -0.90 -7.24 9.31
CA GLU A 100 0.52 -7.17 9.59
C GLU A 100 0.88 -7.82 10.92
N VAL A 101 2.07 -8.41 10.96
CA VAL A 101 2.64 -9.01 12.17
C VAL A 101 2.69 -8.01 13.34
N ARG A 102 2.99 -6.75 13.05
CA ARG A 102 3.10 -5.71 14.09
C ARG A 102 1.77 -5.51 14.83
N ASP A 103 0.67 -5.48 14.10
CA ASP A 103 -0.67 -5.27 14.68
C ASP A 103 -1.16 -6.53 15.37
N TRP A 104 -0.84 -7.70 14.83
CA TRP A 104 -1.04 -8.96 15.54
C TRP A 104 -0.30 -9.01 16.89
N ASP A 105 0.99 -8.64 16.90
CA ASP A 105 1.80 -8.62 18.11
C ASP A 105 1.27 -7.61 19.13
N GLN A 106 0.83 -6.43 18.66
CA GLN A 106 0.20 -5.41 19.51
C GLN A 106 -1.12 -5.92 20.11
N TYR A 107 -1.98 -6.53 19.30
CA TYR A 107 -3.24 -7.11 19.76
C TYR A 107 -3.02 -8.18 20.85
N VAL A 108 -2.04 -9.07 20.65
CA VAL A 108 -1.67 -10.08 21.65
C VAL A 108 -1.14 -9.42 22.92
N LEU A 109 -0.25 -8.43 22.78
CA LEU A 109 0.33 -7.69 23.90
C LEU A 109 -0.75 -7.00 24.75
N ASP A 110 -1.75 -6.39 24.11
CA ASP A 110 -2.83 -5.70 24.80
C ASP A 110 -3.68 -6.66 25.63
N ILE A 111 -3.97 -7.86 25.11
CA ILE A 111 -4.67 -8.91 25.85
C ILE A 111 -3.82 -9.42 27.01
N GLU A 112 -2.56 -9.74 26.75
CA GLU A 112 -1.61 -10.24 27.76
C GLU A 112 -1.46 -9.23 28.91
N THR A 113 -1.32 -7.95 28.59
CA THR A 113 -1.14 -6.86 29.55
C THR A 113 -2.43 -6.58 30.34
N SER A 114 -3.57 -6.46 29.65
CA SER A 114 -4.86 -6.16 30.28
C SER A 114 -5.33 -7.25 31.24
N ASN A 115 -5.00 -8.51 30.93
CA ASN A 115 -5.38 -9.66 31.74
C ASN A 115 -4.24 -10.16 32.64
N ASN A 116 -3.04 -9.58 32.53
CA ASN A 116 -1.82 -10.01 33.22
C ASN A 116 -1.53 -11.52 33.07
N VAL A 117 -1.65 -12.01 31.85
CA VAL A 117 -1.40 -13.41 31.46
C VAL A 117 -0.43 -13.47 30.29
N LYS A 118 0.18 -14.64 30.07
CA LYS A 118 0.89 -14.93 28.83
C LYS A 118 0.08 -15.95 28.04
N LEU A 119 -0.24 -15.63 26.79
CA LEU A 119 -1.04 -16.54 25.98
C LEU A 119 -0.15 -17.65 25.43
N GLU A 120 -0.67 -18.88 25.48
CA GLU A 120 -0.03 -20.05 24.89
C GLU A 120 -0.21 -20.06 23.37
N ASP A 121 0.69 -20.72 22.65
CA ASP A 121 0.73 -20.73 21.18
C ASP A 121 -0.57 -21.30 20.57
N GLU A 122 -1.13 -22.35 21.18
CA GLU A 122 -2.39 -22.97 20.76
C GLU A 122 -3.57 -22.00 20.87
N PHE A 123 -3.57 -21.17 21.93
CA PHE A 123 -4.62 -20.18 22.14
C PHE A 123 -4.48 -19.01 21.17
N LYS A 124 -3.25 -18.54 20.93
CA LYS A 124 -2.93 -17.53 19.90
C LYS A 124 -3.40 -17.98 18.52
N LEU A 125 -3.08 -19.22 18.13
CA LEU A 125 -3.53 -19.80 16.87
C LEU A 125 -5.06 -19.87 16.76
N LYS A 126 -5.74 -20.23 17.86
CA LYS A 126 -7.21 -20.27 17.90
C LYS A 126 -7.81 -18.88 17.67
N ILE A 127 -7.31 -17.85 18.36
CA ILE A 127 -7.78 -16.47 18.19
C ILE A 127 -7.60 -16.03 16.72
N PHE A 128 -6.45 -16.31 16.13
CA PHE A 128 -6.19 -15.95 14.74
C PHE A 128 -7.21 -16.59 13.77
N LYS A 129 -7.46 -17.89 13.94
CA LYS A 129 -8.39 -18.64 13.06
C LYS A 129 -9.85 -18.27 13.25
N GLU A 130 -10.28 -18.00 14.47
CA GLU A 130 -11.69 -17.74 14.79
C GLU A 130 -12.05 -16.25 14.69
N GLY A 131 -11.12 -15.35 15.06
CA GLY A 131 -11.32 -13.91 15.00
C GLY A 131 -10.92 -13.32 13.65
N PHE A 132 -9.64 -13.41 13.29
CA PHE A 132 -9.09 -12.66 12.16
C PHE A 132 -9.40 -13.25 10.79
N LEU A 133 -9.41 -14.58 10.64
CA LEU A 133 -9.76 -15.19 9.34
C LEU A 133 -11.25 -15.07 9.00
N GLN A 134 -12.11 -14.85 10.00
CA GLN A 134 -13.56 -14.75 9.81
C GLN A 134 -14.04 -13.30 9.70
N TRP A 135 -13.30 -12.34 10.25
CA TRP A 135 -13.62 -10.93 10.16
C TRP A 135 -13.10 -10.36 8.83
N GLN A 136 -14.04 -9.92 7.98
CA GLN A 136 -13.74 -9.12 6.80
C GLN A 136 -13.81 -7.65 7.20
N GLU A 137 -12.68 -7.08 7.55
CA GLU A 137 -12.52 -5.63 7.62
C GLU A 137 -11.76 -5.18 6.36
N ASP A 138 -12.17 -4.08 5.75
CA ASP A 138 -11.55 -3.51 4.53
C ASP A 138 -10.23 -2.78 4.89
N VAL A 139 -9.38 -3.42 5.70
CA VAL A 139 -8.04 -2.92 6.00
C VAL A 139 -7.07 -3.61 5.05
N TYR A 140 -6.52 -2.82 4.14
CA TYR A 140 -5.53 -3.26 3.17
C TYR A 140 -4.13 -2.92 3.69
N TYR A 141 -3.34 -3.95 3.96
CA TYR A 141 -1.91 -3.80 4.25
C TYR A 141 -1.08 -4.01 2.98
N GLU A 142 0.12 -3.44 2.94
CA GLU A 142 1.00 -3.65 1.80
C GLU A 142 1.52 -5.09 1.76
N ASP A 143 1.08 -5.86 0.76
CA ASP A 143 1.66 -7.18 0.52
C ASP A 143 3.04 -7.04 -0.13
N TYR A 144 4.08 -7.46 0.61
CA TYR A 144 5.46 -7.49 0.12
C TYR A 144 5.70 -8.51 -0.99
N ARG A 145 4.76 -9.43 -1.23
CA ARG A 145 4.85 -10.39 -2.33
C ARG A 145 4.33 -9.74 -3.61
N LEU A 146 4.99 -10.05 -4.71
CA LEU A 146 4.45 -9.74 -6.03
C LEU A 146 3.31 -10.73 -6.30
N SER A 147 2.10 -10.21 -6.51
CA SER A 147 0.99 -11.00 -7.02
C SER A 147 1.34 -11.51 -8.43
N LYS A 148 0.72 -12.60 -8.88
CA LYS A 148 0.92 -13.06 -10.27
C LYS A 148 0.41 -12.07 -11.32
N ASP A 149 -0.37 -11.09 -10.88
CA ASP A 149 -0.92 -10.02 -11.70
C ASP A 149 -0.10 -8.71 -11.54
N ASP A 150 0.93 -8.70 -10.67
CA ASP A 150 1.79 -7.54 -10.39
C ASP A 150 3.00 -7.45 -11.34
N ASP A 151 3.11 -8.32 -12.36
CA ASP A 151 4.13 -8.20 -13.43
C ASP A 151 3.98 -6.86 -14.20
N ASP A 152 2.91 -6.09 -13.97
CA ASP A 152 2.64 -4.79 -14.61
C ASP A 152 2.77 -3.57 -13.67
N GLN A 153 3.20 -3.70 -12.40
CA GLN A 153 3.22 -2.54 -11.47
C GLN A 153 4.45 -2.44 -10.54
N ILE A 154 5.66 -2.48 -11.11
CA ILE A 154 6.80 -1.74 -10.54
C ILE A 154 7.43 -0.90 -11.66
N GLU A 155 6.84 0.27 -11.89
CA GLU A 155 7.44 1.36 -12.68
C GLU A 155 7.74 2.52 -11.71
N TRP A 156 8.76 2.35 -10.85
CA TRP A 156 9.44 3.50 -10.25
C TRP A 156 10.40 4.05 -11.30
N ASP A 157 9.99 5.13 -11.94
CA ASP A 157 10.78 6.03 -12.79
C ASP A 157 11.63 5.37 -13.90
N ARG A 158 10.97 4.93 -14.97
CA ARG A 158 11.56 5.01 -16.31
C ARG A 158 10.58 5.64 -17.28
N GLU A 159 11.00 6.79 -17.81
CA GLU A 159 10.45 7.38 -19.03
C GLU A 159 10.22 6.30 -20.13
N ASP A 160 9.03 6.37 -20.73
CA ASP A 160 8.59 5.85 -22.03
C ASP A 160 8.75 4.34 -22.33
N SER A 161 7.64 3.58 -22.40
CA SER A 161 6.87 3.42 -23.65
C SER A 161 5.87 2.23 -23.63
N ALA A 162 4.58 2.56 -23.61
CA ALA A 162 3.39 1.93 -24.22
C ALA A 162 3.35 0.43 -24.63
N THR A 163 2.24 -0.25 -24.27
CA THR A 163 1.17 -0.78 -25.16
C THR A 163 0.12 -1.52 -24.29
N SER A 164 -1.19 -1.65 -24.55
CA SER A 164 -2.09 -1.28 -25.65
C SER A 164 -3.55 -1.61 -25.22
N THR A 165 -4.29 -0.63 -24.74
CA THR A 165 -5.56 -0.27 -25.39
C THR A 165 -5.30 1.09 -26.04
N ALA A 166 -6.00 1.47 -27.12
CA ALA A 166 -5.71 2.74 -27.78
C ALA A 166 -6.00 3.91 -26.82
N ALA A 167 -4.98 4.31 -26.07
CA ALA A 167 -4.96 5.34 -25.04
C ALA A 167 -5.40 6.67 -25.66
N VAL A 168 -6.64 7.07 -25.40
CA VAL A 168 -7.15 8.37 -25.80
C VAL A 168 -6.42 9.41 -24.96
N LYS A 169 -5.41 10.07 -25.54
CA LYS A 169 -4.64 11.11 -24.86
C LYS A 169 -5.35 12.45 -24.93
N ILE A 170 -5.45 13.12 -23.79
CA ILE A 170 -5.82 14.53 -23.71
C ILE A 170 -4.57 15.33 -24.05
N SER A 171 -4.60 16.07 -25.16
CA SER A 171 -3.45 16.81 -25.68
C SER A 171 -3.63 18.34 -25.67
N SER A 172 -4.85 18.81 -25.42
CA SER A 172 -5.18 20.23 -25.34
C SER A 172 -6.37 20.45 -24.43
N LEU A 173 -6.42 21.62 -23.78
CA LEU A 173 -7.57 22.12 -23.05
C LEU A 173 -8.20 23.30 -23.81
N PRO A 174 -9.52 23.55 -23.66
CA PRO A 174 -10.48 22.78 -22.86
C PRO A 174 -10.81 21.43 -23.50
N LEU A 175 -11.32 20.51 -22.67
CA LEU A 175 -11.83 19.21 -23.13
C LEU A 175 -13.05 19.36 -24.06
N ASP A 176 -13.29 18.36 -24.91
CA ASP A 176 -14.57 18.23 -25.58
C ASP A 176 -15.71 17.96 -24.57
N GLU A 177 -16.94 18.24 -25.00
CA GLU A 177 -18.13 18.18 -24.13
C GLU A 177 -18.36 16.78 -23.54
N GLU A 178 -18.16 15.72 -24.34
CA GLU A 178 -18.35 14.33 -23.89
C GLU A 178 -17.25 13.91 -22.90
N ALA A 179 -16.00 14.33 -23.13
CA ALA A 179 -14.91 14.10 -22.21
C ALA A 179 -15.14 14.85 -20.89
N ARG A 180 -15.52 16.12 -20.96
CA ARG A 180 -15.75 16.95 -19.78
C ARG A 180 -16.88 16.42 -18.90
N GLU A 181 -17.98 15.97 -19.48
CA GLU A 181 -19.08 15.35 -18.73
C GLU A 181 -18.64 14.11 -17.94
N LYS A 182 -17.77 13.28 -18.51
CA LYS A 182 -17.23 12.10 -17.80
C LYS A 182 -16.34 12.48 -16.62
N PHE A 183 -15.48 13.49 -16.77
CA PHE A 183 -14.67 13.99 -15.65
C PHE A 183 -15.53 14.60 -14.54
N ILE A 184 -16.54 15.38 -14.90
CA ILE A 184 -17.47 15.99 -13.92
C ILE A 184 -18.24 14.91 -13.17
N THR A 185 -18.71 13.87 -13.87
CA THR A 185 -19.43 12.75 -13.25
C THR A 185 -18.51 12.01 -12.26
N ALA A 186 -17.30 11.67 -12.69
CA ALA A 186 -16.32 11.01 -11.83
C ALA A 186 -15.96 11.85 -10.59
N ALA A 187 -15.77 13.17 -10.77
CA ALA A 187 -15.46 14.08 -9.69
C ALA A 187 -16.59 14.18 -8.66
N ASN A 188 -17.84 14.31 -9.10
CA ASN A 188 -19.00 14.35 -8.20
C ASN A 188 -19.20 13.02 -7.44
N GLU A 189 -19.08 11.88 -8.11
CA GLU A 189 -19.20 10.56 -7.47
C GLU A 189 -18.09 10.33 -6.45
N SER A 190 -16.87 10.74 -6.77
CA SER A 190 -15.72 10.65 -5.87
C SER A 190 -15.90 11.57 -4.66
N PHE A 191 -16.33 12.82 -4.89
CA PHE A 191 -16.58 13.81 -3.84
C PHE A 191 -17.59 13.30 -2.81
N GLU A 192 -18.77 12.84 -3.24
CA GLU A 192 -19.78 12.34 -2.30
C GLU A 192 -19.28 11.07 -1.58
N ARG A 193 -18.56 10.18 -2.27
CA ARG A 193 -17.96 8.99 -1.63
C ARG A 193 -16.99 9.38 -0.51
N VAL A 194 -16.19 10.43 -0.70
CA VAL A 194 -15.25 10.92 0.31
C VAL A 194 -16.00 11.62 1.46
N VAL A 195 -16.94 12.51 1.15
CA VAL A 195 -17.74 13.24 2.14
C VAL A 195 -18.58 12.30 3.02
N GLU A 196 -19.13 11.21 2.47
CA GLU A 196 -19.90 10.22 3.23
C GLU A 196 -19.03 9.36 4.17
N ARG A 197 -17.74 9.19 3.87
CA ARG A 197 -16.82 8.33 4.63
C ARG A 197 -16.09 9.07 5.74
N ILE A 198 -15.94 10.38 5.64
CA ILE A 198 -15.22 11.20 6.62
C ILE A 198 -16.23 11.84 7.58
N GLU A 199 -15.94 11.80 8.88
CA GLU A 199 -16.66 12.60 9.86
C GLU A 199 -16.27 14.07 9.72
N LEU A 200 -17.06 14.84 8.97
CA LEU A 200 -16.85 16.27 8.73
C LEU A 200 -17.75 17.11 9.64
N GLU A 201 -17.23 18.23 10.17
CA GLU A 201 -17.98 19.10 11.08
C GLU A 201 -19.10 19.89 10.37
N ASN A 202 -18.84 20.39 9.15
CA ASN A 202 -19.74 21.25 8.39
C ASN A 202 -20.02 20.71 6.96
N PRO A 203 -20.58 19.49 6.80
CA PRO A 203 -20.69 18.83 5.50
C PRO A 203 -21.55 19.59 4.49
N GLU A 204 -22.63 20.26 4.92
CA GLU A 204 -23.47 21.07 4.03
C GLU A 204 -22.75 22.30 3.47
N LEU A 205 -21.88 22.92 4.26
CA LEU A 205 -21.08 24.06 3.81
C LEU A 205 -20.00 23.59 2.83
N ILE A 206 -19.37 22.45 3.10
CA ILE A 206 -18.42 21.81 2.18
C ILE A 206 -19.08 21.49 0.83
N ARG A 207 -20.30 20.92 0.83
CA ARG A 207 -21.08 20.69 -0.41
C ARG A 207 -21.39 21.99 -1.17
N SER A 208 -21.55 23.11 -0.46
CA SER A 208 -21.79 24.41 -1.09
C SER A 208 -20.53 25.05 -1.69
N LEU A 209 -19.34 24.69 -1.18
CA LEU A 209 -18.05 25.14 -1.70
C LEU A 209 -17.52 24.25 -2.85
N TRP A 210 -18.07 23.04 -2.99
CA TRP A 210 -17.70 22.11 -4.03
C TRP A 210 -17.98 22.66 -5.43
N ASP A 211 -16.94 22.71 -6.25
CA ASP A 211 -17.00 23.06 -7.67
C ASP A 211 -16.19 22.03 -8.46
N ALA A 212 -16.91 21.08 -9.08
CA ALA A 212 -16.30 20.01 -9.86
C ALA A 212 -15.49 20.54 -11.05
N GLU A 213 -15.92 21.64 -11.68
CA GLU A 213 -15.20 22.22 -12.81
C GLU A 213 -13.87 22.81 -12.36
N LYS A 214 -13.90 23.59 -11.28
CA LYS A 214 -12.70 24.17 -10.68
C LYS A 214 -11.72 23.08 -10.24
N PHE A 215 -12.19 22.02 -9.58
CA PHE A 215 -11.35 20.89 -9.20
C PHE A 215 -10.69 20.22 -10.42
N ILE A 216 -11.44 19.97 -11.49
CA ILE A 216 -10.89 19.37 -12.71
C ILE A 216 -9.84 20.29 -13.34
N ASP A 217 -10.13 21.59 -13.46
CA ASP A 217 -9.29 22.53 -14.20
C ASP A 217 -8.05 22.98 -13.40
N GLU A 218 -8.11 23.02 -12.06
CA GLU A 218 -7.02 23.46 -11.19
C GLU A 218 -6.20 22.30 -10.62
N GLU A 219 -6.81 21.16 -10.31
CA GLU A 219 -6.12 20.03 -9.64
C GLU A 219 -5.77 18.89 -10.60
N ILE A 220 -6.66 18.54 -11.53
CA ILE A 220 -6.50 17.33 -12.36
C ILE A 220 -5.85 17.64 -13.71
N LEU A 221 -6.39 18.59 -14.45
CA LEU A 221 -6.05 18.89 -15.84
C LEU A 221 -5.43 20.28 -15.98
N THR A 222 -4.21 20.43 -15.48
CA THR A 222 -3.44 21.65 -15.66
C THR A 222 -2.59 21.60 -16.96
N PRO A 223 -2.31 22.73 -17.62
CA PRO A 223 -1.57 22.75 -18.88
C PRO A 223 -0.17 22.10 -18.82
N ASP A 224 0.47 22.10 -17.65
CA ASP A 224 1.77 21.46 -17.40
C ASP A 224 1.71 19.93 -17.31
N LYS A 225 0.51 19.35 -17.09
CA LYS A 225 0.28 17.90 -17.05
C LYS A 225 -0.02 17.29 -18.42
N LEU A 226 -0.12 18.10 -19.47
CA LEU A 226 -0.44 17.62 -20.83
C LEU A 226 0.82 17.29 -21.66
N PRO A 227 0.75 16.30 -22.57
CA PRO A 227 -0.38 15.43 -22.84
C PRO A 227 -0.50 14.28 -21.82
N ILE A 228 -1.72 14.04 -21.33
CA ILE A 228 -2.01 12.99 -20.33
C ILE A 228 -2.92 11.92 -20.92
N ASP A 229 -2.76 10.68 -20.48
CA ASP A 229 -3.71 9.62 -20.80
C ASP A 229 -5.07 9.90 -20.11
N ARG A 230 -6.19 9.69 -20.83
CA ARG A 230 -7.52 10.00 -20.30
C ARG A 230 -7.91 9.10 -19.12
N GLU A 231 -7.62 7.80 -19.18
CA GLU A 231 -7.96 6.86 -18.10
C GLU A 231 -7.09 7.13 -16.87
N TYR A 232 -5.80 7.44 -17.09
CA TYR A 232 -4.92 7.89 -16.03
C TYR A 232 -5.40 9.21 -15.41
N ALA A 233 -5.78 10.20 -16.22
CA ALA A 233 -6.33 11.45 -15.70
C ALA A 233 -7.63 11.24 -14.90
N LEU A 234 -8.48 10.28 -15.30
CA LEU A 234 -9.67 9.90 -14.54
C LEU A 234 -9.31 9.21 -13.22
N SER A 235 -8.26 8.40 -13.16
CA SER A 235 -7.83 7.78 -11.89
C SER A 235 -7.28 8.80 -10.89
N LEU A 236 -6.70 9.91 -11.38
CA LEU A 236 -6.26 11.03 -10.52
C LEU A 236 -7.42 11.71 -9.79
N VAL A 237 -8.64 11.66 -10.32
CA VAL A 237 -9.82 12.22 -9.64
C VAL A 237 -9.98 11.62 -8.25
N ASP A 238 -10.01 10.29 -8.15
CA ASP A 238 -10.13 9.58 -6.87
C ASP A 238 -8.91 9.79 -5.97
N ALA A 239 -7.70 9.81 -6.55
CA ALA A 239 -6.46 9.97 -5.79
C ALA A 239 -6.32 11.34 -5.12
N PHE A 240 -6.79 12.41 -5.79
CA PHE A 240 -6.66 13.79 -5.29
C PHE A 240 -7.89 14.26 -4.50
N MET A 241 -9.04 13.58 -4.61
CA MET A 241 -10.29 14.02 -3.99
C MET A 241 -10.19 14.17 -2.46
N PHE A 242 -9.57 13.21 -1.78
CA PHE A 242 -9.44 13.26 -0.32
C PHE A 242 -8.67 14.50 0.16
N GLY A 243 -7.56 14.83 -0.53
CA GLY A 243 -6.76 16.02 -0.22
C GLY A 243 -7.57 17.31 -0.41
N TYR A 244 -8.33 17.38 -1.50
CA TYR A 244 -9.17 18.54 -1.83
C TYR A 244 -10.34 18.72 -0.86
N VAL A 245 -11.05 17.65 -0.49
CA VAL A 245 -12.14 17.70 0.51
C VAL A 245 -11.61 18.18 1.87
N ARG A 246 -10.39 17.79 2.25
CA ARG A 246 -9.76 18.29 3.47
C ARG A 246 -9.51 19.80 3.42
N GLU A 247 -9.09 20.34 2.28
CA GLU A 247 -8.91 21.78 2.11
C GLU A 247 -10.24 22.54 2.16
N LEU A 248 -11.28 22.00 1.52
CA LEU A 248 -12.64 22.54 1.63
C LEU A 248 -13.19 22.46 3.06
N ALA A 249 -12.85 21.42 3.82
CA ALA A 249 -13.26 21.30 5.22
C ALA A 249 -12.62 22.40 6.08
N VAL A 250 -11.32 22.67 5.88
CA VAL A 250 -10.64 23.79 6.56
C VAL A 250 -11.29 25.13 6.21
N GLU A 251 -11.59 25.37 4.93
CA GLU A 251 -12.27 26.60 4.49
C GLU A 251 -13.68 26.71 5.08
N ALA A 252 -14.44 25.62 5.09
CA ALA A 252 -15.78 25.57 5.66
C ALA A 252 -15.76 25.87 7.17
N ASP A 253 -14.80 25.32 7.90
CA ASP A 253 -14.66 25.55 9.34
C ASP A 253 -14.30 27.02 9.62
N GLU A 254 -13.37 27.61 8.86
CA GLU A 254 -13.03 29.04 8.94
C GLU A 254 -14.23 29.94 8.62
N GLN A 255 -15.04 29.60 7.62
CA GLN A 255 -16.26 30.34 7.30
C GLN A 255 -17.31 30.20 8.40
N ALA A 256 -17.51 29.00 8.94
CA ALA A 256 -18.47 28.73 10.02
C ALA A 256 -18.12 29.49 11.31
N GLU A 257 -16.83 29.69 11.60
CA GLU A 257 -16.36 30.50 12.72
C GLU A 257 -16.62 32.01 12.52
N GLN A 258 -16.60 32.51 11.29
CA GLN A 258 -16.88 33.93 11.00
C GLN A 258 -18.37 34.31 11.17
N PHE A 259 -19.27 33.33 11.18
CA PHE A 259 -20.72 33.52 11.39
C PHE A 259 -21.19 33.16 12.82
N LYS A 260 -20.28 32.79 13.73
CA LYS A 260 -20.55 32.60 15.16
C LYS A 260 -20.36 33.88 15.96
#